data_AF-A0A6A5AN15-F1
#
_entry.id   AF-A0A6A5AN15-F1
#
_cell.length_a   1.000
_cell.length_b   1.000
_cell.length_c   1.000
_cell.angle_alpha   90.00
_cell.angle_beta   90.00
_cell.angle_gamma   90.00
#
_symmetry.space_group_name_H-M   'P 1'
#
loop_
_entity.id
_entity.type
_entity.pdbx_description
1 polymer ?
#
loop_
_entity_poly.entity_id
_entity_poly.type
_entity_poly.pdbx_seq_one_letter_code
_entity_poly.pdbx_strand_id
1 'polypeptide(L)'
;MIGYKELSDSVLRQRVAATMDTMFGFLTKTQDAAVVLGEFGGLYAMDLHPLKTTQRCTDYTVQEIMRPGYVGGYVWSMNPESAYQFNPSDVRGNFAEGVLNLDWLSANKDFLAALKPLDQMADLKMFPCFEKEAL
;
A
#
# COMPACT_ATOMS: atom_id res chain seq x y z
N MET A 1 20.66 6.56 1.87
CA MET A 1 21.11 7.97 1.73
C MET A 1 21.86 8.33 3.00
N ILE A 2 23.17 8.62 2.92
CA ILE A 2 23.96 8.92 4.13
C ILE A 2 23.47 10.24 4.74
N GLY A 3 23.18 10.23 6.04
CA GLY A 3 22.78 11.43 6.78
C GLY A 3 21.38 11.97 6.43
N TYR A 4 20.47 11.10 5.98
CA TYR A 4 19.10 11.50 5.66
C TYR A 4 18.34 12.00 6.88
N LYS A 5 17.41 12.94 6.64
CA LYS A 5 16.42 13.39 7.61
C LYS A 5 15.04 13.04 7.09
N GLU A 6 14.29 12.29 7.87
CA GLU A 6 12.91 11.95 7.53
C GLU A 6 12.02 13.19 7.50
N LEU A 7 11.06 13.18 6.58
CA LEU A 7 10.11 14.27 6.39
C LEU A 7 8.99 14.20 7.44
N SER A 8 8.45 15.37 7.79
CA SER A 8 7.20 15.44 8.55
C SER A 8 6.04 14.83 7.76
N ASP A 9 5.00 14.41 8.46
CA ASP A 9 3.80 13.80 7.86
C ASP A 9 3.18 14.66 6.76
N SER A 10 3.05 15.97 7.01
CA SER A 10 2.48 16.91 6.03
C SER A 10 3.28 16.96 4.72
N VAL A 11 4.61 17.02 4.83
CA VAL A 11 5.50 17.12 3.67
C VAL A 11 5.59 15.77 2.95
N LEU A 12 5.67 14.66 3.69
CA LEU A 12 5.72 13.32 3.11
C LEU A 12 4.43 13.00 2.36
N ARG A 13 3.27 13.25 2.97
CA ARG A 13 1.96 13.07 2.33
C ARG A 13 1.82 13.91 1.06
N GLN A 14 2.23 15.18 1.10
CA GLN A 14 2.21 16.03 -0.08
C GLN A 14 3.09 15.47 -1.20
N ARG A 15 4.28 14.94 -0.88
CA ARG A 15 5.17 14.34 -1.88
C ARG A 15 4.59 13.08 -2.50
N VAL A 16 3.98 12.19 -1.70
CA VAL A 16 3.28 11.00 -2.21
C VAL A 16 2.17 11.42 -3.17
N ALA A 17 1.29 12.31 -2.74
CA ALA A 17 0.17 12.79 -3.56
C ALA A 17 0.63 13.45 -4.87
N ALA A 18 1.60 14.37 -4.80
CA ALA A 18 2.11 15.07 -5.97
C ALA A 18 2.83 14.13 -6.95
N THR A 19 3.55 13.14 -6.44
CA THR A 19 4.25 12.14 -7.27
C THR A 19 3.23 11.26 -7.99
N MET A 20 2.23 10.75 -7.27
CA MET A 20 1.15 9.95 -7.86
C MET A 20 0.39 10.75 -8.94
N ASP A 21 -0.02 11.99 -8.65
CA ASP A 21 -0.71 12.85 -9.62
C ASP A 21 0.11 13.08 -10.89
N THR A 22 1.41 13.38 -10.73
CA THR A 22 2.32 13.64 -11.85
C THR A 22 2.55 12.40 -12.72
N MET A 23 2.65 11.22 -12.11
CA MET A 23 2.97 9.99 -12.85
C MET A 23 1.76 9.39 -13.55
N PHE A 24 0.60 9.35 -12.90
CA PHE A 24 -0.60 8.68 -13.43
C PHE A 24 -1.92 9.23 -12.89
N GLY A 25 -1.92 9.87 -11.71
CA GLY A 25 -3.13 10.37 -11.07
C GLY A 25 -3.86 11.45 -11.85
N PHE A 26 -3.18 12.17 -12.76
CA PHE A 26 -3.86 13.09 -13.68
C PHE A 26 -4.97 12.42 -14.51
N LEU A 27 -4.89 11.10 -14.76
CA LEU A 27 -5.91 10.33 -15.47
C LEU A 27 -7.24 10.24 -14.70
N THR A 28 -7.22 10.39 -13.37
CA THR A 28 -8.45 10.34 -12.57
C THR A 28 -9.33 11.59 -12.75
N LYS A 29 -8.77 12.67 -13.34
CA LYS A 29 -9.45 13.97 -13.50
C LYS A 29 -10.43 14.00 -14.67
N THR A 30 -10.23 13.16 -15.70
CA THR A 30 -11.12 13.10 -16.87
C THR A 30 -12.10 11.93 -16.80
N GLN A 31 -11.83 10.91 -15.98
CA GLN A 31 -12.64 9.69 -15.81
C GLN A 31 -12.90 8.88 -17.10
N ASP A 32 -12.06 9.03 -18.13
CA ASP A 32 -12.19 8.24 -19.37
C ASP A 32 -11.74 6.78 -19.21
N ALA A 33 -11.02 6.48 -18.12
CA ALA A 33 -10.51 5.15 -17.80
C ALA A 33 -10.46 4.91 -16.30
N ALA A 34 -10.59 3.64 -15.92
CA ALA A 34 -10.38 3.19 -14.55
C ALA A 34 -8.87 3.20 -14.22
N VAL A 35 -8.49 3.87 -13.13
CA VAL A 35 -7.11 3.86 -12.63
C VAL A 35 -6.98 2.85 -11.50
N VAL A 36 -6.30 1.73 -11.79
CA VAL A 36 -5.95 0.67 -10.84
C VAL A 36 -4.44 0.67 -10.66
N LEU A 37 -3.95 0.68 -9.42
CA LEU A 37 -2.51 0.50 -9.18
C LEU A 37 -2.14 -0.97 -9.40
N GLY A 38 -1.26 -1.22 -10.37
CA GLY A 38 -0.75 -2.57 -10.65
C GLY A 38 -0.04 -3.19 -9.46
N GLU A 39 0.73 -2.38 -8.72
CA GLU A 39 1.40 -2.77 -7.48
C GLU A 39 1.54 -1.57 -6.54
N PHE A 40 1.36 -1.77 -5.24
CA PHE A 40 1.73 -0.82 -4.19
C PHE A 40 2.09 -1.56 -2.90
N GLY A 41 2.90 -0.94 -2.03
CA GLY A 41 3.28 -1.55 -0.76
C GLY A 41 4.76 -1.33 -0.44
N GLY A 42 5.30 -2.18 0.42
CA GLY A 42 6.67 -2.08 0.92
C GLY A 42 6.81 -2.79 2.26
N LEU A 43 7.93 -2.53 2.93
CA LEU A 43 8.10 -2.91 4.33
C LEU A 43 7.17 -2.05 5.21
N TYR A 44 6.18 -2.66 5.86
CA TYR A 44 5.17 -1.97 6.66
C TYR A 44 5.42 -2.15 8.16
N ALA A 45 5.27 -3.38 8.67
CA ALA A 45 5.56 -3.71 10.06
C ALA A 45 7.07 -3.75 10.33
N MET A 46 7.85 -4.14 9.30
CA MET A 46 9.30 -4.26 9.41
C MET A 46 10.05 -2.95 9.10
N ASP A 47 9.37 -1.83 8.89
CA ASP A 47 10.02 -0.55 8.62
C ASP A 47 10.92 -0.12 9.79
N LEU A 48 12.23 -0.01 9.55
CA LEU A 48 13.22 0.37 10.55
C LEU A 48 13.56 1.87 10.53
N HIS A 49 12.89 2.68 9.70
CA HIS A 49 13.09 4.11 9.75
C HIS A 49 12.56 4.67 11.09
N PRO A 50 13.27 5.59 11.76
CA PRO A 50 12.83 6.17 13.03
C PRO A 50 11.40 6.74 13.03
N LEU A 51 10.98 7.42 11.96
CA LEU A 51 9.62 7.93 11.77
C LEU A 51 8.76 7.00 10.91
N LYS A 52 9.17 5.76 10.65
CA LYS A 52 8.39 4.78 9.88
C LYS A 52 8.01 5.31 8.47
N THR A 53 8.99 5.86 7.75
CA THR A 53 8.76 6.48 6.43
C THR A 53 8.11 5.54 5.41
N THR A 54 8.54 4.29 5.28
CA THR A 54 7.94 3.32 4.35
C THR A 54 6.50 2.99 4.74
N GLN A 55 6.25 2.78 6.04
CA GLN A 55 4.91 2.56 6.59
C GLN A 55 3.97 3.72 6.25
N ARG A 56 4.38 4.96 6.57
CA ARG A 56 3.60 6.17 6.28
C ARG A 56 3.39 6.40 4.78
N CYS A 57 4.37 6.08 3.94
CA CYS A 57 4.20 6.13 2.48
C CYS A 57 3.10 5.17 2.00
N THR A 58 3.03 3.95 2.56
CA THR A 58 1.96 3.00 2.27
C THR A 58 0.60 3.57 2.70
N ASP A 59 0.49 4.14 3.90
CA ASP A 59 -0.74 4.76 4.38
C ASP A 59 -1.21 5.91 3.49
N TYR A 60 -0.29 6.79 3.08
CA TYR A 60 -0.63 7.89 2.19
C TYR A 60 -0.99 7.41 0.79
N THR A 61 -0.35 6.35 0.30
CA THR A 61 -0.74 5.73 -0.98
C THR A 61 -2.15 5.19 -0.91
N VAL A 62 -2.52 4.46 0.17
CA VAL A 62 -3.90 4.02 0.40
C VAL A 62 -4.86 5.20 0.44
N GLN A 63 -4.52 6.29 1.13
CA GLN A 63 -5.35 7.50 1.15
C GLN A 63 -5.54 8.14 -0.23
N GLU A 64 -4.53 8.08 -1.10
CA GLU A 64 -4.65 8.57 -2.48
C GLU A 64 -5.52 7.64 -3.33
N ILE A 65 -5.38 6.31 -3.20
CA ILE A 65 -6.25 5.32 -3.88
C ILE A 65 -7.73 5.50 -3.50
N MET A 66 -8.01 5.98 -2.28
CA MET A 66 -9.39 6.25 -1.84
C MET A 66 -10.00 7.52 -2.47
N ARG A 67 -9.25 8.31 -3.25
CA ARG A 67 -9.78 9.51 -3.92
C ARG A 67 -10.58 9.15 -5.18
N PRO A 68 -11.52 10.01 -5.61
CA PRO A 68 -12.29 9.78 -6.83
C PRO A 68 -11.43 9.50 -8.06
N GLY A 69 -11.91 8.59 -8.91
CA GLY A 69 -11.28 8.18 -10.17
C GLY A 69 -10.22 7.08 -10.04
N TYR A 70 -9.78 6.77 -8.82
CA TYR A 70 -9.12 5.49 -8.53
C TYR A 70 -10.17 4.42 -8.24
N VAL A 71 -9.88 3.18 -8.67
CA VAL A 71 -10.77 2.02 -8.48
C VAL A 71 -10.10 0.86 -7.73
N GLY A 72 -8.90 1.09 -7.20
CA GLY A 72 -8.21 0.18 -6.28
C GLY A 72 -6.75 -0.06 -6.66
N GLY A 73 -6.21 -1.19 -6.20
CA GLY A 73 -4.88 -1.63 -6.54
C GLY A 73 -4.56 -3.00 -5.97
N TYR A 74 -3.46 -3.59 -6.43
CA TYR A 74 -2.94 -4.86 -5.91
C TYR A 74 -1.77 -4.59 -4.97
N VAL A 75 -1.88 -5.03 -3.72
CA VAL A 75 -0.77 -4.90 -2.77
C VAL A 75 0.35 -5.86 -3.16
N TRP A 76 1.55 -5.34 -3.35
CA TRP A 76 2.77 -6.12 -3.45
C TRP A 76 3.37 -6.27 -2.04
N SER A 77 3.35 -7.46 -1.45
CA SER A 77 2.76 -8.70 -1.97
C SER A 77 2.02 -9.48 -0.89
N MET A 78 1.17 -10.39 -1.35
CA MET A 78 0.65 -11.47 -0.49
C MET A 78 1.80 -12.35 0.02
N ASN A 79 2.75 -12.67 -0.86
CA ASN A 79 3.91 -13.51 -0.58
C ASN A 79 4.77 -12.95 0.57
N PRO A 80 5.04 -13.73 1.63
CA PRO A 80 5.84 -13.29 2.77
C PRO A 80 7.35 -13.13 2.45
N GLU A 81 7.82 -13.80 1.40
CA GLU A 81 9.24 -13.84 1.00
C GLU A 81 9.67 -12.70 0.06
N SER A 82 8.79 -11.74 -0.22
CA SER A 82 9.14 -10.57 -1.03
C SER A 82 10.28 -9.78 -0.39
N ALA A 83 11.40 -9.71 -1.11
CA ALA A 83 12.66 -9.24 -0.56
C ALA A 83 12.96 -7.77 -0.90
N TYR A 84 13.41 -7.04 0.11
CA TYR A 84 13.86 -5.65 0.06
C TYR A 84 15.32 -5.58 0.49
N GLN A 85 16.14 -4.87 -0.28
CA GLN A 85 17.59 -4.86 -0.06
C GLN A 85 18.08 -3.74 0.86
N PHE A 86 17.19 -2.84 1.28
CA PHE A 86 17.53 -1.67 2.10
C PHE A 86 16.48 -1.41 3.16
N ASN A 87 16.90 -1.31 4.42
CA ASN A 87 16.04 -0.92 5.54
C ASN A 87 16.87 -0.59 6.81
N PRO A 88 16.85 0.65 7.33
CA PRO A 88 16.30 1.85 6.69
C PRO A 88 17.29 2.48 5.69
N SER A 89 16.78 3.19 4.69
CA SER A 89 17.55 4.06 3.78
C SER A 89 18.76 3.40 3.09
N ASP A 90 19.99 3.62 3.58
CA ASP A 90 21.25 3.05 3.07
C ASP A 90 21.72 1.78 3.78
N VAL A 91 21.01 1.33 4.81
CA VAL A 91 21.34 0.09 5.50
C VAL A 91 20.99 -1.09 4.59
N ARG A 92 22.01 -1.61 3.90
CA ARG A 92 21.87 -2.78 3.03
C ARG A 92 21.64 -4.04 3.85
N GLY A 93 20.72 -4.88 3.41
CA GLY A 93 20.41 -6.17 4.02
C GLY A 93 19.54 -7.03 3.12
N ASN A 94 18.88 -8.02 3.71
CA ASN A 94 17.83 -8.81 3.07
C ASN A 94 16.64 -8.87 4.03
N PHE A 95 15.65 -8.04 3.77
CA PHE A 95 14.44 -7.93 4.58
C PHE A 95 13.29 -8.53 3.78
N ALA A 96 12.43 -9.33 4.41
CA ALA A 96 11.30 -9.93 3.74
C ALA A 96 10.02 -9.54 4.47
N GLU A 97 9.00 -9.13 3.71
CA GLU A 97 7.68 -8.86 4.23
C GLU A 97 6.62 -9.00 3.13
N GLY A 98 5.49 -9.58 3.51
CA GLY A 98 4.25 -9.57 2.75
C GLY A 98 3.05 -9.42 3.68
N VAL A 99 1.86 -9.53 3.10
CA VAL A 99 0.58 -9.54 3.83
C VAL A 99 0.42 -10.84 4.63
N LEU A 100 1.01 -11.95 4.16
CA LEU A 100 1.17 -13.17 4.95
C LEU A 100 2.49 -13.13 5.73
N ASN A 101 2.55 -13.92 6.80
CA ASN A 101 3.79 -14.28 7.48
C ASN A 101 4.44 -15.48 6.78
N LEU A 102 5.71 -15.76 7.11
CA LEU A 102 6.50 -16.84 6.49
C LEU A 102 5.91 -18.25 6.64
N ASP A 103 4.97 -18.44 7.57
CA ASP A 103 4.23 -19.70 7.72
C ASP A 103 3.20 -19.93 6.59
N TRP A 104 2.97 -18.93 5.72
CA TRP A 104 1.97 -18.95 4.64
C TRP A 104 0.53 -19.15 5.13
N LEU A 105 0.28 -18.97 6.43
CA LEU A 105 -1.00 -19.24 7.07
C LEU A 105 -1.50 -18.04 7.86
N SER A 106 -0.65 -17.45 8.68
CA SER A 106 -1.01 -16.29 9.48
C SER A 106 -0.78 -14.99 8.72
N ALA A 107 -1.67 -14.02 8.91
CA ALA A 107 -1.54 -12.71 8.30
C ALA A 107 -0.64 -11.79 9.14
N ASN A 108 0.12 -10.93 8.46
CA ASN A 108 0.70 -9.72 9.02
C ASN A 108 -0.45 -8.75 9.34
N LYS A 109 -0.91 -8.76 10.60
CA LYS A 109 -2.11 -8.02 11.02
C LYS A 109 -1.94 -6.51 10.93
N ASP A 110 -0.74 -6.01 11.12
CA ASP A 110 -0.45 -4.58 11.04
C ASP A 110 -0.57 -4.09 9.60
N PHE A 111 0.04 -4.84 8.66
CA PHE A 111 -0.08 -4.52 7.23
C PHE A 111 -1.52 -4.71 6.74
N LEU A 112 -2.20 -5.79 7.14
CA LEU A 112 -3.61 -5.98 6.79
C LEU A 112 -4.52 -4.87 7.33
N ALA A 113 -4.26 -4.36 8.53
CA ALA A 113 -5.00 -3.23 9.10
C ALA A 113 -4.81 -1.93 8.29
N ALA A 114 -3.62 -1.71 7.72
CA ALA A 114 -3.32 -0.57 6.85
C ALA A 114 -4.15 -0.57 5.56
N LEU A 115 -4.51 -1.75 5.07
CA LEU A 115 -5.28 -1.94 3.83
C LEU A 115 -6.78 -1.81 4.05
N LYS A 116 -7.26 -1.90 5.30
CA LYS A 116 -8.68 -1.85 5.65
C LYS A 116 -9.47 -0.65 5.08
N PRO A 117 -8.90 0.56 4.89
CA PRO A 117 -9.64 1.64 4.25
C PRO A 117 -10.16 1.27 2.85
N LEU A 118 -9.47 0.38 2.13
CA LEU A 118 -9.89 -0.07 0.79
C LEU A 118 -11.21 -0.85 0.81
N ASP A 119 -11.62 -1.40 1.97
CA ASP A 119 -12.94 -2.04 2.14
C ASP A 119 -14.11 -1.04 1.95
N GLN A 120 -13.81 0.27 1.99
CA GLN A 120 -14.79 1.35 1.84
C GLN A 120 -14.85 1.91 0.41
N MET A 121 -14.12 1.33 -0.54
CA MET A 121 -14.16 1.78 -1.93
C MET A 121 -15.57 1.67 -2.50
N ALA A 122 -15.95 2.65 -3.31
CA ALA A 122 -17.24 2.65 -3.99
C ALA A 122 -17.40 1.38 -4.82
N ASP A 123 -18.59 0.80 -4.78
CA ASP A 123 -18.97 -0.39 -5.54
C ASP A 123 -18.20 -1.68 -5.22
N LEU A 124 -17.36 -1.70 -4.17
CA LEU A 124 -16.72 -2.92 -3.70
C LEU A 124 -17.79 -3.91 -3.21
N LYS A 125 -17.85 -5.07 -3.86
CA LYS A 125 -18.74 -6.17 -3.51
C LYS A 125 -17.90 -7.41 -3.31
N MET A 126 -18.06 -8.06 -2.15
CA MET A 126 -17.46 -9.38 -1.97
C MET A 126 -18.02 -10.34 -3.01
N PHE A 127 -17.14 -11.08 -3.67
CA PHE A 127 -17.56 -12.16 -4.54
C PHE A 127 -18.32 -13.20 -3.70
N PRO A 128 -19.55 -13.59 -4.04
CA PRO A 128 -20.27 -14.58 -3.27
C PRO A 128 -19.51 -15.91 -3.36
N CYS A 129 -19.08 -16.45 -2.23
CA CYS A 129 -18.42 -17.76 -2.22
C CYS A 129 -19.38 -18.86 -2.65
N PHE A 130 -20.65 -18.81 -2.20
CA PHE A 130 -21.75 -19.71 -2.58
C PHE A 130 -23.10 -19.00 -2.38
N GLU A 131 -24.09 -19.32 -3.21
CA GLU A 131 -25.48 -18.92 -2.97
C GLU A 131 -26.12 -19.82 -1.89
N LYS A 132 -27.09 -19.28 -1.15
CA LYS A 132 -27.93 -20.08 -0.25
C LYS A 132 -29.05 -20.69 -1.09
N GLU A 133 -29.25 -22.02 -1.03
CA GLU A 133 -30.43 -22.64 -1.63
C GLU A 133 -31.70 -22.00 -1.05
N ALA A 134 -32.67 -21.69 -1.92
CA ALA A 134 -33.99 -21.25 -1.50
C ALA A 134 -34.73 -22.42 -0.85
N LEU A 135 -35.25 -22.21 0.37
CA LEU A 135 -36.15 -23.14 1.07
C LEU A 135 -37.53 -23.18 0.42
#